data_AF-A0A2G1VCR3-F1
#
_entry.id   AF-A0A2G1VCR3-F1
#
_cell.length_a   1.000
_cell.length_b   1.000
_cell.length_c   1.000
_cell.angle_alpha   90.00
_cell.angle_beta   90.00
_cell.angle_gamma   90.00
#
_symmetry.space_group_name_H-M   'P 1'
#
loop_
_entity.id
_entity.type
_entity.pdbx_description
1 polymer ?
#
loop_
_entity_poly.entity_id
_entity_poly.type
_entity_poly.pdbx_seq_one_letter_code
_entity_poly.pdbx_strand_id
1 'polypeptide(L)'
;MLYRVITIVGGLVFVIVLFALLWFFCKKFLEHHGVTDQAKDRAMVLATWTFAGISVGLVFAVVGAFVLGPWAFYRTLRGHGVGISDAAAIWWGFGIVLAALAITGIGFFGFLMAVGAY
;
A
#
# COMPACT_ATOMS: atom_id res chain seq x y z
N MET A 1 9.41 30.43 0.55
CA MET A 1 8.64 29.60 -0.40
C MET A 1 9.35 28.30 -0.77
N LEU A 2 10.68 28.30 -0.95
CA LEU A 2 11.48 27.12 -1.31
C LEU A 2 11.29 25.92 -0.33
N TYR A 3 11.18 26.18 0.97
CA TYR A 3 10.92 25.15 1.97
C TYR A 3 9.59 24.39 1.72
N ARG A 4 8.51 25.10 1.33
CA ARG A 4 7.20 24.48 1.04
C ARG A 4 7.28 23.54 -0.16
N VAL A 5 8.02 23.94 -1.19
CA VAL A 5 8.24 23.12 -2.38
C VAL A 5 9.00 21.85 -2.02
N ILE A 6 10.05 21.95 -1.20
CA ILE A 6 10.81 20.77 -0.74
C ILE A 6 9.92 19.82 0.07
N THR A 7 9.08 20.33 0.98
CA THR A 7 8.17 19.49 1.77
C THR A 7 7.13 18.78 0.89
N ILE A 8 6.57 19.48 -0.10
CA ILE A 8 5.60 18.89 -1.05
C ILE A 8 6.27 17.82 -1.90
N VAL A 9 7.46 18.11 -2.45
CA VAL A 9 8.21 17.14 -3.27
C VAL A 9 8.60 15.92 -2.44
N GLY A 10 9.07 16.12 -1.20
CA GLY A 10 9.39 15.04 -0.28
C GLY A 10 8.17 14.16 0.01
N GLY A 11 7.05 14.76 0.40
CA GLY A 11 5.80 14.03 0.64
C GLY A 11 5.32 13.26 -0.59
N LEU A 12 5.39 13.87 -1.77
CA LEU A 12 5.02 13.22 -3.03
C LEU A 12 5.89 12.00 -3.33
N VAL A 13 7.19 12.08 -3.09
CA VAL A 13 8.11 10.95 -3.26
C VAL A 13 7.71 9.78 -2.36
N PHE A 14 7.38 10.02 -1.09
CA PHE A 14 6.94 8.95 -0.19
C PHE A 14 5.60 8.33 -0.60
N VAL A 15 4.67 9.13 -1.15
CA VAL A 15 3.41 8.63 -1.71
C VAL A 15 3.67 7.72 -2.90
N ILE A 16 4.55 8.12 -3.83
CA ILE A 16 4.94 7.30 -4.98
C ILE A 16 5.59 5.99 -4.52
N VAL A 17 6.49 6.05 -3.54
CA VAL A 17 7.15 4.86 -2.97
C VAL A 17 6.13 3.93 -2.31
N LEU A 18 5.18 4.47 -1.53
CA LEU A 18 4.12 3.66 -0.91
C LEU A 18 3.27 2.95 -1.96
N PHE A 19 2.85 3.66 -3.01
CA PHE A 19 2.08 3.07 -4.10
C PHE A 19 2.88 1.97 -4.83
N ALA A 20 4.16 2.23 -5.12
CA ALA A 20 5.03 1.26 -5.77
C ALA A 20 5.24 -0.01 -4.91
N LEU A 21 5.37 0.14 -3.59
CA LEU A 21 5.45 -0.98 -2.65
C LEU A 21 4.17 -1.80 -2.64
N LEU A 22 3.00 -1.14 -2.56
CA LEU A 22 1.70 -1.82 -2.61
C LEU A 22 1.55 -2.60 -3.92
N TRP A 23 1.88 -1.99 -5.06
CA TRP A 23 1.87 -2.67 -6.36
C TRP A 23 2.82 -3.87 -6.40
N PHE A 24 4.05 -3.69 -5.93
CA PHE A 24 5.04 -4.77 -5.88
C PHE A 24 4.56 -5.94 -5.03
N PHE A 25 4.04 -5.68 -3.84
CA PHE A 25 3.51 -6.72 -2.95
C PHE A 25 2.25 -7.39 -3.49
N CYS A 26 1.31 -6.63 -4.07
CA CYS A 26 0.12 -7.20 -4.72
C CYS A 26 0.51 -8.10 -5.90
N LYS A 27 1.48 -7.68 -6.70
CA LYS A 27 2.02 -8.48 -7.80
C LYS A 27 2.66 -9.77 -7.28
N LYS A 28 3.52 -9.67 -6.26
CA LYS A 28 4.16 -10.85 -5.65
C LYS A 28 3.16 -11.81 -5.03
N PHE A 29 2.12 -11.29 -4.40
CA PHE A 29 1.01 -12.07 -3.88
C PHE A 29 0.29 -12.85 -4.99
N LEU A 30 -0.06 -12.19 -6.10
CA LEU A 30 -0.71 -12.84 -7.24
C LEU A 30 0.18 -13.91 -7.89
N GLU A 31 1.47 -13.61 -8.08
CA GLU A 31 2.46 -14.56 -8.59
C GLU A 31 2.60 -15.79 -7.67
N HIS A 32 2.62 -15.58 -6.34
CA HIS A 32 2.72 -16.65 -5.35
C HIS A 32 1.50 -17.59 -5.37
N HIS A 33 0.33 -17.06 -5.70
CA HIS A 33 -0.91 -17.82 -5.82
C HIS A 33 -1.20 -18.33 -7.24
N GLY A 34 -0.19 -18.35 -8.13
CA GLY A 34 -0.27 -18.96 -9.46
C GLY A 34 -1.00 -18.11 -10.50
N VAL A 35 -1.32 -16.85 -10.20
CA VAL A 35 -1.94 -15.92 -11.16
C VAL A 35 -0.83 -15.30 -12.00
N THR A 36 -0.51 -15.93 -13.13
CA THR A 36 0.50 -15.43 -14.08
C THR A 36 -0.11 -14.64 -15.22
N ASP A 37 -1.37 -14.91 -15.57
CA ASP A 37 -2.08 -14.18 -16.62
C ASP A 37 -2.55 -12.80 -16.15
N GLN A 38 -2.19 -11.77 -16.91
CA GLN A 38 -2.48 -10.35 -16.61
C GLN A 38 -2.08 -9.91 -15.19
N ALA A 39 -1.09 -10.56 -14.57
CA ALA A 39 -0.70 -10.32 -13.17
C ALA A 39 -0.35 -8.87 -12.88
N LYS A 40 0.28 -8.17 -13.84
CA LYS A 40 0.63 -6.74 -13.72
C LYS A 40 -0.60 -5.83 -13.66
N ASP A 41 -1.59 -6.08 -14.51
CA ASP A 41 -2.81 -5.27 -14.58
C ASP A 41 -3.69 -5.51 -13.36
N ARG A 42 -3.86 -6.79 -12.99
CA ARG A 42 -4.57 -7.19 -11.76
C ARG A 42 -3.91 -6.62 -10.51
N ALA A 43 -2.57 -6.63 -10.44
CA ALA A 43 -1.82 -6.01 -9.36
C ALA A 43 -2.00 -4.49 -9.32
N MET A 44 -2.06 -3.82 -10.48
CA MET A 44 -2.35 -2.39 -10.58
C MET A 44 -3.74 -2.06 -10.02
N VAL A 45 -4.75 -2.85 -10.37
CA VAL A 45 -6.11 -2.68 -9.85
C VAL A 45 -6.14 -2.90 -8.33
N LEU A 46 -5.54 -4.00 -7.85
CA LEU A 46 -5.44 -4.29 -6.41
C LEU A 46 -4.74 -3.15 -5.65
N ALA A 47 -3.60 -2.69 -6.14
CA ALA A 47 -2.81 -1.65 -5.51
C ALA A 47 -3.56 -0.32 -5.49
N THR A 48 -4.25 0.04 -6.56
CA THR A 48 -5.05 1.28 -6.66
C THR A 48 -6.17 1.29 -5.63
N TRP A 49 -6.95 0.22 -5.53
CA TRP A 49 -8.03 0.14 -4.54
C TRP A 49 -7.51 0.06 -3.10
N THR A 50 -6.42 -0.66 -2.87
CA THR A 50 -5.77 -0.74 -1.56
C THR A 50 -5.24 0.63 -1.13
N PHE A 51 -4.57 1.34 -2.03
CA PHE A 51 -4.06 2.69 -1.80
C PHE A 51 -5.19 3.69 -1.55
N ALA A 52 -6.29 3.60 -2.30
CA ALA A 52 -7.49 4.39 -2.05
C ALA A 52 -8.07 4.10 -0.66
N GLY A 53 -8.15 2.82 -0.26
CA GLY A 53 -8.57 2.41 1.09
C GLY A 53 -7.68 2.98 2.19
N ILE A 54 -6.36 2.94 2.01
CA ILE A 54 -5.38 3.56 2.93
C ILE A 54 -5.59 5.07 3.01
N SER A 55 -5.74 5.74 1.86
CA SER A 55 -5.87 7.19 1.77
C SER A 55 -7.15 7.68 2.42
N VAL A 56 -8.28 7.04 2.13
CA VAL A 56 -9.56 7.33 2.78
C VAL A 56 -9.48 7.03 4.27
N GLY A 57 -8.87 5.90 4.64
CA GLY A 57 -8.65 5.52 6.04
C GLY A 57 -7.90 6.61 6.80
N LEU A 58 -6.76 7.06 6.28
CA LEU A 58 -5.94 8.13 6.86
C LEU A 58 -6.73 9.43 7.10
N VAL A 59 -7.65 9.79 6.21
CA VAL A 59 -8.48 11.00 6.37
C VAL A 59 -9.41 10.91 7.59
N PHE A 60 -9.95 9.72 7.88
CA PHE A 60 -10.82 9.52 9.04
C PHE A 60 -10.05 9.30 10.34
N ALA A 61 -9.02 8.46 10.31
CA ALA A 61 -8.11 8.20 11.43
C ALA A 61 -6.89 7.42 10.94
N VAL A 62 -5.73 7.60 11.55
CA VAL A 62 -4.52 6.81 11.21
C VAL A 62 -4.79 5.30 11.27
N VAL A 63 -5.57 4.84 12.26
CA VAL A 63 -6.00 3.44 12.40
C VAL A 63 -6.91 2.99 11.25
N GLY A 64 -7.67 3.91 10.66
CA GLY A 64 -8.58 3.64 9.54
C GLY A 64 -7.86 3.09 8.31
N ALA A 65 -6.60 3.45 8.08
CA ALA A 65 -5.81 2.89 6.98
C ALA A 65 -5.57 1.37 7.11
N PHE A 66 -5.39 0.90 8.34
CA PHE A 66 -5.17 -0.52 8.65
C PHE A 66 -6.44 -1.36 8.60
N VAL A 67 -7.62 -0.72 8.51
CA VAL A 67 -8.91 -1.40 8.34
C VAL A 67 -9.37 -1.29 6.90
N LEU A 68 -9.43 -0.07 6.35
CA LEU A 68 -9.96 0.19 5.01
C LEU A 68 -9.01 -0.26 3.90
N GLY A 69 -7.69 -0.18 4.10
CA GLY A 69 -6.70 -0.71 3.14
C GLY A 69 -6.87 -2.21 2.91
N PRO A 70 -6.78 -3.05 3.96
CA PRO A 70 -6.95 -4.50 3.85
C PRO A 70 -8.35 -4.90 3.37
N TRP A 71 -9.39 -4.17 3.80
CA TRP A 71 -10.75 -4.41 3.32
C TRP A 71 -10.90 -4.14 1.82
N ALA A 72 -10.33 -3.04 1.31
CA ALA A 72 -10.33 -2.71 -0.10
C ALA A 72 -9.54 -3.73 -0.93
N PHE A 73 -8.40 -4.22 -0.41
CA PHE A 73 -7.65 -5.33 -0.99
C PHE A 73 -8.53 -6.59 -1.09
N TYR A 74 -9.14 -7.00 0.02
CA TYR A 74 -10.00 -8.19 0.08
C TYR A 74 -11.15 -8.13 -0.93
N ARG A 75 -11.87 -7.01 -0.97
CA ARG A 75 -13.01 -6.80 -1.88
C ARG A 75 -12.58 -6.86 -3.34
N THR A 76 -11.43 -6.26 -3.66
CA THR A 76 -10.88 -6.28 -5.00
C THR A 76 -10.43 -7.69 -5.38
N LEU A 77 -9.76 -8.40 -4.47
CA LEU A 77 -9.29 -9.75 -4.69
C LEU A 77 -10.42 -10.76 -4.94
N ARG A 78 -11.55 -10.63 -4.22
CA ARG A 78 -12.76 -11.43 -4.46
C ARG A 78 -13.28 -11.30 -5.89
N GLY A 79 -13.14 -10.13 -6.49
CA GLY A 79 -13.49 -9.91 -7.90
C GLY A 79 -12.55 -10.59 -8.90
N HIS A 80 -11.37 -11.03 -8.47
CA HIS A 80 -10.34 -11.66 -9.32
C HIS A 80 -10.37 -13.20 -9.28
N GLY A 81 -11.25 -13.81 -8.47
CA GLY A 81 -11.46 -15.27 -8.46
C GLY A 81 -10.26 -16.09 -7.97
N VAL A 82 -9.42 -15.53 -7.10
CA VAL A 82 -8.26 -16.25 -6.54
C VAL A 82 -8.74 -17.27 -5.50
N GLY A 83 -8.37 -18.54 -5.66
CA GLY A 83 -8.79 -19.66 -4.82
C GLY A 83 -8.13 -19.71 -3.44
N ILE A 84 -8.27 -18.65 -2.64
CA ILE A 84 -7.81 -18.61 -1.25
C ILE A 84 -8.99 -18.39 -0.29
N SER A 85 -8.84 -18.83 0.96
CA SER A 85 -9.88 -18.62 1.97
C SER A 85 -10.05 -17.14 2.32
N ASP A 86 -11.27 -16.75 2.69
CA ASP A 86 -11.57 -15.35 3.06
C ASP A 86 -10.68 -14.86 4.22
N ALA A 87 -10.41 -15.73 5.20
CA ALA A 87 -9.52 -15.41 6.32
C ALA A 87 -8.07 -15.17 5.86
N ALA A 88 -7.54 -16.01 4.95
CA ALA A 88 -6.20 -15.82 4.40
C ALA A 88 -6.11 -14.52 3.60
N ALA A 89 -7.14 -14.18 2.81
CA ALA A 89 -7.17 -12.96 2.02
C ALA A 89 -7.09 -11.69 2.90
N ILE A 90 -7.79 -11.69 4.04
CA ILE A 90 -7.76 -10.58 5.01
C ILE A 90 -6.36 -10.45 5.63
N TRP A 91 -5.76 -11.55 6.08
CA TRP A 91 -4.42 -11.54 6.67
C TRP A 91 -3.33 -11.11 5.68
N TRP A 92 -3.43 -11.54 4.42
CA TRP A 92 -2.54 -11.09 3.36
C TRP A 92 -2.71 -9.60 3.07
N GLY A 93 -3.95 -9.12 2.95
CA GLY A 93 -4.23 -7.70 2.78
C GLY A 93 -3.66 -6.86 3.93
N PHE A 94 -3.85 -7.31 5.17
CA PHE A 94 -3.28 -6.65 6.35
C PHE A 94 -1.76 -6.65 6.33
N GLY A 95 -1.14 -7.80 6.03
CA GLY A 95 0.32 -7.94 5.94
C GLY A 95 0.93 -7.02 4.88
N ILE A 96 0.30 -6.93 3.70
CA ILE A 96 0.77 -6.05 2.61
C ILE A 96 0.70 -4.58 3.03
N VAL A 97 -0.43 -4.15 3.60
CA VAL A 97 -0.62 -2.76 4.04
C VAL A 97 0.35 -2.42 5.17
N LEU A 98 0.50 -3.31 6.16
CA LEU A 98 1.42 -3.14 7.27
C LEU A 98 2.87 -3.05 6.79
N ALA A 99 3.31 -3.96 5.91
CA ALA A 99 4.66 -3.96 5.36
C ALA A 99 4.94 -2.69 4.55
N ALA A 100 4.02 -2.29 3.66
CA ALA A 100 4.18 -1.09 2.84
C ALA A 100 4.26 0.18 3.71
N LEU A 101 3.35 0.35 4.67
CA LEU A 101 3.36 1.49 5.59
C LEU A 101 4.59 1.49 6.50
N ALA A 102 5.01 0.34 7.02
CA ALA A 102 6.20 0.23 7.86
C ALA A 102 7.47 0.61 7.09
N ILE A 103 7.65 0.10 5.87
CA ILE A 103 8.81 0.44 5.02
C ILE A 103 8.81 1.93 4.69
N THR A 104 7.67 2.48 4.27
CA THR A 104 7.55 3.92 3.99
C THR A 104 7.80 4.76 5.24
N GLY A 105 7.27 4.36 6.39
CA GLY A 105 7.46 5.05 7.66
C GLY A 105 8.91 5.04 8.15
N ILE A 106 9.58 3.88 8.08
CA ILE A 106 11.01 3.76 8.41
C ILE A 106 11.85 4.58 7.45
N GLY A 107 11.55 4.54 6.14
CA GLY A 107 12.24 5.35 5.14
C GLY A 107 12.07 6.85 5.38
N PHE A 108 10.86 7.28 5.76
CA PHE A 108 10.58 8.67 6.12
C PHE A 108 11.33 9.09 7.37
N PHE A 109 11.32 8.27 8.41
CA PHE A 109 12.05 8.52 9.65
C PHE A 109 13.58 8.61 9.41
N GLY A 110 14.13 7.70 8.61
CA GLY A 110 15.53 7.74 8.19
C GLY A 110 15.88 9.01 7.40
N PHE A 111 14.98 9.45 6.52
CA PHE A 111 15.13 10.72 5.81
C PHE A 111 15.15 11.92 6.77
N LEU A 112 14.23 11.97 7.73
CA LEU A 112 14.19 13.03 8.75
C LEU A 112 15.50 13.11 9.56
N MET A 113 16.05 11.96 9.97
CA MET A 113 17.36 11.91 10.63
C MET A 113 18.49 12.41 9.71
N ALA A 114 18.48 12.04 8.44
CA ALA A 114 19.50 12.47 7.48
C ALA A 114 19.49 13.98 7.21
N VAL A 115 18.32 14.63 7.28
CA VAL A 115 18.19 16.09 7.11
C VAL A 115 18.27 16.88 8.43
N GLY A 116 18.53 16.20 9.56
CA GLY A 116 18.68 16.84 10.88
C GLY A 116 17.37 17.40 11.46
N ALA A 117 16.23 16.82 11.08
CA ALA A 117 14.89 17.27 11.50
C ALA A 117 14.34 16.49 12.72
N TYR A 118 15.21 15.83 13.50
CA TYR A 118 14.86 15.02 14.68
C TYR A 118 15.76 15.38 15.87
#